data_AF-A0AAV5D9E6-F1
#
_entry.id   AF-A0AAV5D9E6-F1
#
_cell.length_a   1.000
_cell.length_b   1.000
_cell.length_c   1.000
_cell.angle_alpha   90.00
_cell.angle_beta   90.00
_cell.angle_gamma   90.00
#
_symmetry.space_group_name_H-M   'P 1'
#
loop_
_entity.id
_entity.type
_entity.pdbx_description
1 polymer ?
#
loop_
_entity_poly.entity_id
_entity_poly.type
_entity_poly.pdbx_seq_one_letter_code
_entity_poly.pdbx_strand_id
1 'polypeptide(L)'
;MDRYQRVEKPRNETPISQNEIRITTQGRMRNYISYGMSLLEESGHDEISIKAMGRAINKTVMVVELIKRRVSGLHQNTSTESVDITDTWEPLEEGLLPLETTRHVSMITITLSKKPLDTSSPGYQPPIPAEEVKPAFDYDHEESYPPGRGRGRGGGRRGRGRGNLIFIFL
;
A
#
# COMPACT_ATOMS: atom_id res chain seq x y z
N MET A 1 -5.54 5.83 -30.95
CA MET A 1 -4.41 4.87 -30.82
C MET A 1 -4.93 3.46 -31.06
N ASP A 2 -5.91 3.30 -31.96
CA ASP A 2 -6.86 2.19 -31.88
C ASP A 2 -6.36 0.95 -32.65
N ARG A 3 -5.17 1.07 -33.24
CA ARG A 3 -4.47 0.05 -34.04
C ARG A 3 -3.36 -0.66 -33.26
N TYR A 4 -3.26 -0.40 -31.96
CA TYR A 4 -2.21 -0.95 -31.10
C TYR A 4 -2.81 -1.45 -29.79
N GLN A 5 -2.31 -2.58 -29.30
CA GLN A 5 -2.65 -3.13 -28.00
C GLN A 5 -1.43 -3.09 -27.08
N ARG A 6 -1.61 -2.61 -25.85
CA ARG A 6 -0.55 -2.64 -24.85
C ARG A 6 -0.30 -4.08 -24.42
N VAL A 7 0.95 -4.51 -24.46
CA VAL A 7 1.40 -5.81 -23.99
C VAL A 7 2.33 -5.61 -22.80
N GLU A 8 1.97 -6.23 -21.68
CA GLU A 8 2.81 -6.19 -20.48
C GLU A 8 3.92 -7.24 -20.62
N LYS A 9 5.16 -6.78 -20.85
CA LYS A 9 6.33 -7.65 -20.75
C LYS A 9 6.56 -8.01 -19.27
N PRO A 10 6.85 -9.28 -18.95
CA PRO A 10 7.24 -9.65 -17.59
C PRO A 10 8.46 -8.84 -17.19
N ARG A 11 8.37 -8.13 -16.07
CA ARG A 11 9.51 -7.41 -15.52
C ARG A 11 10.44 -8.42 -14.88
N ASN A 12 11.75 -8.18 -14.96
CA ASN A 12 12.70 -8.88 -14.12
C ASN A 12 12.42 -8.51 -12.66
N GLU A 13 11.62 -9.32 -11.98
CA GLU A 13 11.34 -9.14 -10.58
C GLU A 13 12.60 -9.51 -9.79
N THR A 14 13.17 -8.52 -9.10
CA THR A 14 14.21 -8.81 -8.12
C THR A 14 13.60 -9.63 -6.99
N PRO A 15 14.32 -10.65 -6.48
CA PRO A 15 13.89 -11.39 -5.31
C PRO A 15 13.52 -10.45 -4.17
N ILE A 16 12.39 -10.73 -3.51
CA ILE A 16 11.94 -9.95 -2.35
C ILE A 16 12.70 -10.44 -1.12
N SER A 17 13.47 -9.56 -0.48
CA SER A 17 14.14 -9.86 0.78
C SER A 17 13.13 -10.14 1.90
N GLN A 18 13.52 -10.94 2.90
CA GLN A 18 12.62 -11.34 3.99
C GLN A 18 12.10 -10.16 4.82
N ASN A 19 12.86 -9.06 4.90
CA ASN A 19 12.47 -7.83 5.59
C ASN A 19 11.94 -6.74 4.65
N GLU A 20 11.57 -7.09 3.41
CA GLU A 20 11.03 -6.16 2.41
C GLU A 20 9.50 -6.28 2.28
N ILE A 21 8.80 -5.15 2.34
CA ILE A 21 7.36 -5.06 2.09
C ILE A 21 7.11 -4.21 0.84
N ARG A 22 6.47 -4.79 -0.18
CA ARG A 22 6.03 -4.06 -1.38
C ARG A 22 4.55 -3.69 -1.29
N ILE A 23 4.25 -2.40 -1.17
CA ILE A 23 2.87 -1.90 -1.10
C ILE A 23 2.30 -1.75 -2.50
N THR A 24 1.12 -2.33 -2.73
CA THR A 24 0.40 -2.24 -4.01
C THR A 24 -0.89 -1.45 -3.87
N THR A 25 -1.41 -0.95 -5.00
CA THR A 25 -2.66 -0.19 -5.03
C THR A 25 -3.87 -1.03 -4.60
N GLN A 26 -3.88 -2.34 -4.87
CA GLN A 26 -4.99 -3.24 -4.53
C GLN A 26 -4.84 -3.91 -3.15
N GLY A 27 -3.62 -4.00 -2.60
CA GLY A 27 -3.40 -4.65 -1.31
C GLY A 27 -4.09 -3.95 -0.15
N ARG A 28 -4.59 -4.74 0.81
CA ARG A 28 -5.30 -4.24 2.00
C ARG A 28 -4.32 -3.69 3.03
N MET A 29 -4.62 -2.51 3.58
CA MET A 29 -3.74 -1.84 4.56
C MET A 29 -3.50 -2.68 5.81
N ARG A 30 -4.55 -3.31 6.36
CA ARG A 30 -4.47 -4.16 7.57
C ARG A 30 -3.37 -5.22 7.43
N ASN A 31 -3.29 -5.87 6.27
CA ASN A 31 -2.32 -6.93 6.01
C ASN A 31 -0.88 -6.39 6.05
N TYR A 32 -0.62 -5.24 5.44
CA TYR A 32 0.72 -4.64 5.44
C TYR A 32 1.15 -4.21 6.84
N ILE A 33 0.23 -3.64 7.62
CA ILE A 33 0.53 -3.21 8.99
C ILE A 33 0.81 -4.44 9.86
N SER A 34 -0.06 -5.45 9.81
CA SER A 34 0.13 -6.70 10.56
C SER A 34 1.44 -7.39 10.19
N TYR A 35 1.79 -7.45 8.91
CA TYR A 35 3.04 -8.06 8.47
C TYR A 35 4.28 -7.24 8.87
N GLY A 36 4.23 -5.91 8.77
CA GLY A 36 5.31 -5.05 9.27
C GLY A 36 5.54 -5.19 10.77
N MET A 37 4.46 -5.32 11.54
CA MET A 37 4.55 -5.61 12.98
C MET A 37 5.16 -6.98 13.26
N SER A 38 4.74 -8.03 12.55
CA SER A 38 5.31 -9.38 12.77
C SER A 38 6.81 -9.42 12.42
N LEU A 39 7.26 -8.67 11.41
CA LEU A 39 8.68 -8.60 11.08
C LEU A 39 9.50 -7.93 12.18
N LEU A 40 9.00 -6.82 12.75
CA LEU A 40 9.71 -6.07 13.79
C LEU A 40 9.64 -6.73 15.17
N GLU A 41 8.49 -7.28 15.56
CA GLU A 41 8.26 -7.78 16.93
C GLU A 41 8.43 -9.30 17.05
N GLU A 42 7.94 -10.09 16.08
CA GLU A 42 7.91 -11.56 16.20
C GLU A 42 9.13 -12.21 15.54
N SER A 43 9.49 -11.76 14.34
CA SER A 43 10.61 -12.31 13.56
C SER A 43 11.96 -11.77 14.02
N GLY A 44 11.97 -10.73 14.86
CA GLY A 44 13.17 -10.15 15.43
C GLY A 44 14.04 -9.36 14.45
N HIS A 45 13.50 -8.91 13.31
CA HIS A 45 14.24 -8.01 12.44
C HIS A 45 14.37 -6.64 13.10
N ASP A 46 15.60 -6.13 13.18
CA ASP A 46 15.85 -4.76 13.64
C ASP A 46 15.38 -3.71 12.63
N GLU A 47 15.27 -4.09 11.36
CA GLU A 47 15.01 -3.18 10.25
C GLU A 47 14.13 -3.81 9.17
N ILE A 48 13.16 -3.04 8.68
CA ILE A 48 12.32 -3.38 7.52
C ILE A 48 12.39 -2.30 6.44
N SER A 49 12.30 -2.71 5.17
CA SER A 49 12.28 -1.84 4.00
C SER A 49 10.91 -1.88 3.33
N ILE A 50 10.22 -0.74 3.27
CA ILE A 50 8.88 -0.62 2.69
C ILE A 50 8.98 0.14 1.37
N LYS A 51 8.60 -0.51 0.27
CA LYS A 51 8.76 0.01 -1.09
C LYS A 51 7.41 0.16 -1.78
N ALA A 52 7.25 1.24 -2.54
CA ALA A 52 6.06 1.45 -3.35
C ALA A 52 6.31 2.34 -4.56
N MET A 53 5.46 2.23 -5.57
CA MET A 53 5.56 3.01 -6.80
C MET A 53 4.23 3.69 -7.14
N GLY A 54 4.31 4.89 -7.71
CA GLY A 54 3.19 5.64 -8.27
C GLY A 54 2.01 5.78 -7.30
N ARG A 55 0.83 5.30 -7.72
CA ARG A 55 -0.44 5.45 -6.96
C ARG A 55 -0.42 4.82 -5.57
N ALA A 56 0.49 3.89 -5.29
CA ALA A 56 0.60 3.24 -3.98
C ALA A 56 1.33 4.12 -2.94
N ILE A 57 2.08 5.15 -3.34
CA ILE A 57 2.91 5.98 -2.45
C ILE A 57 2.09 6.58 -1.30
N ASN A 58 0.92 7.14 -1.58
CA ASN A 58 0.07 7.74 -0.55
C ASN A 58 -0.35 6.71 0.53
N LYS A 59 -0.73 5.49 0.09
CA LYS A 59 -1.05 4.39 0.99
C LYS A 59 0.15 3.96 1.82
N THR A 60 1.35 3.96 1.24
CA THR A 60 2.58 3.58 1.93
C THR A 60 2.87 4.47 3.13
N VAL A 61 2.73 5.79 2.97
CA VAL A 61 2.93 6.74 4.08
C VAL A 61 1.96 6.42 5.22
N MET A 62 0.67 6.17 4.91
CA MET A 62 -0.33 5.79 5.92
C MET A 62 0.03 4.51 6.67
N VAL A 63 0.50 3.48 5.96
CA VAL A 63 0.92 2.21 6.57
C VAL A 63 2.12 2.44 7.50
N VAL A 64 3.13 3.19 7.06
CA VAL A 64 4.31 3.52 7.87
C VAL A 64 3.93 4.27 9.14
N GLU A 65 3.10 5.31 9.03
CA GLU A 65 2.65 6.09 10.18
C GLU A 65 1.90 5.24 11.20
N LEU A 66 1.07 4.29 10.74
CA LEU A 66 0.37 3.37 11.64
C LEU A 66 1.29 2.35 12.31
N ILE A 67 2.33 1.87 11.62
CA ILE A 67 3.34 0.99 12.23
C ILE A 67 4.11 1.73 13.32
N LYS A 68 4.59 2.96 13.07
CA LYS A 68 5.28 3.79 14.07
C LYS A 68 4.43 4.07 15.31
N ARG A 69 3.11 4.18 15.15
CA ARG A 69 2.17 4.34 16.28
C ARG A 69 1.95 3.08 17.10
N ARG A 70 2.38 1.90 16.63
CA ARG A 70 2.23 0.62 17.34
C ARG A 70 3.54 0.07 17.87
N VAL A 71 4.66 0.42 17.25
CA VAL A 71 6.01 0.02 17.64
C VAL A 71 6.82 1.28 17.98
N SER A 72 7.19 1.42 19.24
CA SER A 72 7.97 2.56 19.71
C SER A 72 9.43 2.49 19.26
N GLY A 73 10.12 3.64 19.26
CA GLY A 73 11.56 3.69 19.05
C GLY A 73 12.03 3.49 17.60
N LEU A 74 11.12 3.53 16.62
CA LEU A 74 11.48 3.35 15.21
C LEU A 74 12.08 4.62 14.60
N HIS A 75 13.35 4.54 14.21
CA HIS A 75 13.99 5.49 13.31
C HIS A 75 13.48 5.28 11.89
N GLN A 76 13.31 6.38 11.14
CA GLN A 76 12.87 6.32 9.76
C GLN A 76 13.91 6.97 8.84
N ASN A 77 14.11 6.40 7.66
CA ASN A 77 14.77 7.08 6.54
C ASN A 77 13.94 6.89 5.28
N THR A 78 13.71 7.97 4.54
CA THR A 78 12.89 7.98 3.32
C THR A 78 13.73 8.38 2.11
N SER A 79 13.77 7.51 1.11
CA SER A 79 14.37 7.80 -0.20
C SER A 79 13.31 7.82 -1.28
N THR A 80 13.47 8.70 -2.26
CA THR A 80 12.61 8.78 -3.45
C THR A 80 13.46 8.67 -4.70
N GLU A 81 13.02 7.83 -5.63
CA GLU A 81 13.71 7.56 -6.88
C GLU A 81 12.71 7.68 -8.04
N SER A 82 13.21 7.92 -9.26
CA SER A 82 12.41 7.85 -10.47
C SER A 82 12.82 6.61 -11.25
N VAL A 83 11.86 5.75 -11.57
CA VAL A 83 12.08 4.50 -12.30
C VAL A 83 11.40 4.59 -13.65
N ASP A 84 12.15 4.26 -14.70
CA ASP A 84 11.66 4.21 -16.05
C ASP A 84 10.94 2.89 -16.30
N ILE A 85 9.71 3.00 -16.79
CA ILE A 85 8.88 1.86 -17.16
C ILE A 85 8.64 1.94 -18.66
N THR A 86 9.14 0.95 -19.38
CA THR A 86 8.89 0.79 -20.82
C THR A 86 7.66 -0.08 -21.03
N ASP A 87 6.62 0.50 -21.60
CA ASP A 87 5.42 -0.20 -22.04
C ASP A 87 5.57 -0.53 -23.54
N THR A 88 5.37 -1.79 -23.92
CA THR A 88 5.41 -2.23 -25.32
C THR A 88 4.01 -2.32 -25.90
N TRP A 89 3.86 -1.93 -27.16
CA TRP A 89 2.61 -1.90 -27.89
C TRP A 89 2.74 -2.72 -29.18
N GLU A 90 1.90 -3.73 -29.32
CA GLU A 90 1.85 -4.59 -30.49
C GLU A 90 0.80 -4.08 -31.49
N PRO A 91 1.09 -4.12 -32.80
CA PRO A 91 0.16 -3.69 -33.83
C PRO A 91 -0.99 -4.70 -33.99
N LEU A 92 -2.19 -4.18 -34.26
CA LEU A 92 -3.39 -4.96 -34.56
C LEU A 92 -3.61 -5.16 -36.07
N GLU A 93 -2.87 -4.44 -36.91
CA GLU A 93 -2.96 -4.50 -38.38
C GLU A 93 -1.63 -5.01 -38.97
N GLU A 94 -1.72 -5.84 -40.00
CA GLU A 94 -0.56 -6.32 -40.74
C GLU A 94 0.17 -5.15 -41.43
N GLY A 95 1.51 -5.11 -41.31
CA GLY A 95 2.36 -4.08 -41.89
C GLY A 95 2.73 -2.92 -40.95
N LEU A 96 2.20 -2.88 -39.72
CA LEU A 96 2.65 -1.96 -38.68
C LEU A 96 3.77 -2.57 -37.82
N LEU A 97 4.63 -1.71 -37.25
CA LEU A 97 5.74 -2.13 -36.37
C LEU A 97 5.37 -1.94 -34.89
N PRO A 98 5.91 -2.76 -33.96
CA PRO A 98 5.77 -2.56 -32.53
C PRO A 98 6.30 -1.18 -32.08
N LEU A 99 5.65 -0.62 -31.07
CA LEU A 99 6.03 0.67 -30.47
C LEU A 99 6.41 0.46 -29.00
N GLU A 100 7.40 1.23 -28.53
CA GLU A 100 7.74 1.31 -27.11
C GLU A 100 7.50 2.73 -26.61
N THR A 101 6.91 2.84 -25.42
CA THR A 101 6.72 4.13 -24.75
C THR A 101 7.28 4.03 -23.34
N THR A 102 8.20 4.92 -23.00
CA THR A 102 8.77 5.01 -21.66
C THR A 102 8.02 6.05 -20.85
N ARG A 103 7.63 5.68 -19.63
CA ARG A 103 7.07 6.60 -18.64
C ARG A 103 7.94 6.59 -17.38
N HIS A 104 8.12 7.78 -16.81
CA HIS A 104 8.79 7.95 -15.53
C HIS A 104 7.79 7.72 -14.39
N VAL A 105 8.11 6.80 -13.48
CA VAL A 105 7.28 6.51 -12.30
C VAL A 105 8.09 6.69 -11.04
N SER A 106 7.58 7.54 -10.14
CA SER A 106 8.19 7.73 -8.84
C SER A 106 8.09 6.48 -7.99
N MET A 107 9.18 6.17 -7.30
CA MET A 107 9.31 5.12 -6.31
C MET A 107 9.70 5.74 -4.97
N ILE A 108 9.10 5.23 -3.90
CA ILE A 108 9.46 5.57 -2.51
C ILE A 108 9.98 4.32 -1.82
N THR A 109 11.06 4.48 -1.07
CA THR A 109 11.61 3.48 -0.15
C THR A 109 11.66 4.10 1.23
N ILE A 110 10.98 3.47 2.20
CA ILE A 110 10.99 3.88 3.59
C ILE A 110 11.59 2.75 4.42
N THR A 111 12.70 3.03 5.08
CA THR A 111 13.33 2.13 6.04
C THR A 111 12.83 2.49 7.43
N LEU A 112 12.36 1.50 8.18
CA LEU A 112 12.06 1.60 9.62
C LEU A 112 13.03 0.72 10.39
N SER A 113 13.71 1.29 11.39
CA SER A 113 14.74 0.58 12.16
C SER A 113 14.62 0.85 13.66
N LYS A 114 14.80 -0.18 14.48
CA LYS A 114 14.94 -0.07 15.94
C LYS A 114 16.30 0.51 16.34
N LYS A 115 17.26 0.48 15.43
CA LYS A 115 18.60 1.04 15.60
C LYS A 115 18.66 2.44 14.99
N PRO A 116 19.51 3.35 15.51
CA PRO A 116 19.73 4.64 14.88
C PRO A 116 20.17 4.49 13.43
N LEU A 117 19.50 5.21 12.54
CA LEU A 117 19.88 5.39 11.14
C LEU A 117 20.78 6.63 10.99
N ASP A 118 21.33 6.84 9.79
CA ASP A 118 22.11 8.04 9.47
C ASP A 118 21.25 9.31 9.63
N THR A 119 21.54 10.08 10.67
CA THR A 119 20.83 11.32 11.01
C THR A 119 21.16 12.48 10.08
N SER A 120 22.23 12.36 9.28
CA SER A 120 22.61 13.36 8.28
C SER A 120 21.86 13.18 6.95
N SER A 121 21.17 12.05 6.76
CA SER A 121 20.34 11.81 5.58
C SER A 121 19.21 12.83 5.50
N PRO A 122 18.95 13.43 4.32
CA PRO A 122 17.83 14.37 4.14
C PRO A 122 16.46 13.70 4.36
N GLY A 123 16.39 12.37 4.24
CA GLY A 123 15.18 11.58 4.47
C GLY A 123 14.99 11.09 5.90
N TYR A 124 15.91 11.41 6.81
CA TYR A 124 15.88 10.91 8.18
C TYR A 124 14.79 11.57 9.01
N GLN A 125 14.13 10.76 9.84
CA GLN A 125 13.19 11.22 10.86
C GLN A 125 13.43 10.45 12.17
N PRO A 126 13.51 11.14 13.32
CA PRO A 126 13.68 10.48 14.61
C PRO A 126 12.42 9.69 15.03
N PRO A 127 12.54 8.79 16.02
CA PRO A 127 11.40 8.08 16.57
C PRO A 127 10.32 9.02 17.10
N ILE A 128 9.06 8.63 16.95
CA ILE A 128 7.94 9.39 17.51
C ILE A 128 7.96 9.31 19.05
N PRO A 129 7.43 10.33 19.75
CA PRO A 129 7.33 10.30 21.21
C PRO A 129 6.53 9.09 21.72
N ALA A 130 6.94 8.50 22.84
CA ALA A 130 6.30 7.30 23.39
C ALA A 130 4.82 7.51 23.74
N GLU A 131 4.41 8.75 24.06
CA GLU A 131 3.02 9.12 24.34
C GLU A 131 2.10 9.00 23.11
N GLU A 132 2.65 9.12 21.90
CA GLU A 132 1.91 8.99 20.64
C GLU A 132 1.80 7.54 20.15
N VAL A 133 2.55 6.63 20.78
CA VAL A 133 2.50 5.20 20.51
C VAL A 133 1.29 4.63 21.25
N LYS A 134 0.26 4.27 20.50
CA LYS A 134 -0.95 3.67 21.05
C LYS A 134 -0.80 2.15 21.07
N PRO A 135 -0.86 1.49 22.24
CA PRO A 135 -0.99 0.04 22.26
C PRO A 135 -2.25 -0.36 21.50
N ALA A 136 -2.17 -1.48 20.78
CA ALA A 136 -3.14 -1.93 19.79
C ALA A 136 -4.55 -2.13 20.38
N PHE A 137 -5.32 -1.06 20.49
CA PHE A 137 -6.78 -1.13 20.60
C PHE A 137 -7.38 -0.97 19.21
N ASP A 138 -8.32 -1.88 18.91
CA ASP A 138 -8.92 -2.15 17.60
C ASP A 138 -9.31 -0.89 16.82
N TYR A 139 -8.56 -0.62 15.75
CA TYR A 139 -9.08 0.13 14.61
C TYR A 139 -9.82 -0.85 13.70
N ASP A 140 -11.01 -1.28 14.13
CA ASP A 140 -12.01 -1.91 13.26
C ASP A 140 -12.89 -0.85 12.55
N HIS A 141 -12.48 0.42 12.55
CA HIS A 141 -13.03 1.42 11.66
C HIS A 141 -12.28 1.39 10.33
N GLU A 142 -12.67 0.47 9.46
CA GLU A 142 -12.79 0.83 8.04
C GLU A 142 -13.87 1.92 7.96
N GLU A 143 -13.48 3.16 8.24
CA GLU A 143 -14.28 4.30 7.82
C GLU A 143 -14.18 4.34 6.29
N SER A 144 -15.10 3.60 5.69
CA SER A 144 -15.54 3.79 4.32
C SER A 144 -15.63 5.29 4.08
N TYR A 145 -14.91 5.79 3.07
CA TYR A 145 -15.14 7.11 2.51
C TYR A 145 -16.65 7.37 2.45
N PRO A 146 -17.15 8.51 2.94
CA PRO A 146 -18.58 8.77 2.94
C PRO A 146 -19.10 8.64 1.50
N PRO A 147 -20.15 7.82 1.23
CA PRO A 147 -20.77 7.83 -0.08
C PRO A 147 -21.26 9.25 -0.32
N GLY A 148 -20.87 9.81 -1.46
CA GLY A 148 -21.18 11.19 -1.83
C GLY A 148 -22.64 11.53 -1.54
N ARG A 149 -22.85 12.75 -1.02
CA ARG A 149 -24.17 13.36 -0.78
C ARG A 149 -25.12 13.15 -1.97
N GLY A 150 -25.92 12.10 -1.92
CA GLY A 150 -27.09 11.89 -2.76
C GLY A 150 -28.33 12.37 -2.01
N ARG A 151 -28.92 13.46 -2.50
CA ARG A 151 -30.18 14.06 -2.04
C ARG A 151 -31.24 13.01 -1.68
N GLY A 152 -31.79 13.11 -0.47
CA GLY A 152 -33.00 12.39 -0.10
C GLY A 152 -34.24 12.84 -0.86
N ARG A 153 -35.19 11.92 -1.03
CA ARG A 153 -36.64 12.20 -1.02
C ARG A 153 -37.47 10.91 -0.98
N GLY A 154 -38.24 10.75 0.11
CA GLY A 154 -39.47 9.95 0.23
C GLY A 154 -39.27 8.43 0.28
N GLY A 155 -39.79 7.66 1.22
CA GLY A 155 -40.90 7.86 2.14
C GLY A 155 -41.77 6.60 2.09
N GLY A 156 -42.09 5.98 3.22
CA GLY A 156 -43.13 4.95 3.28
C GLY A 156 -42.88 3.79 4.25
N ARG A 157 -43.60 3.82 5.37
CA ARG A 157 -43.73 2.77 6.40
C ARG A 157 -44.31 1.45 5.87
N ARG A 158 -43.85 0.33 6.45
CA ARG A 158 -44.59 -0.88 6.94
C ARG A 158 -43.54 -2.01 7.05
N GLY A 159 -43.28 -2.70 8.15
CA GLY A 159 -44.17 -3.22 9.18
C GLY A 159 -44.21 -4.75 9.06
N ARG A 160 -43.78 -5.46 10.14
CA ARG A 160 -43.91 -6.90 10.44
C ARG A 160 -42.96 -7.91 9.76
N GLY A 161 -42.39 -8.77 10.60
CA GLY A 161 -42.56 -10.22 10.41
C GLY A 161 -41.30 -11.07 10.55
N ARG A 162 -41.21 -11.78 11.67
CA ARG A 162 -40.35 -12.93 11.99
C ARG A 162 -40.14 -13.91 10.82
N GLY A 163 -38.95 -14.52 10.76
CA GLY A 163 -38.75 -15.80 10.08
C GLY A 163 -37.27 -16.18 9.97
N ASN A 164 -36.80 -17.07 10.85
CA ASN A 164 -35.59 -17.87 10.66
C ASN A 164 -35.62 -18.51 9.27
N LEU A 165 -34.51 -18.50 8.54
CA LEU A 165 -34.12 -19.64 7.72
C LEU A 165 -32.60 -19.67 7.52
N ILE A 166 -32.02 -20.75 8.01
CA ILE A 166 -30.65 -21.20 7.78
C ILE A 166 -30.55 -21.61 6.31
N PHE A 167 -29.50 -21.17 5.61
CA PHE A 167 -29.06 -21.81 4.37
C PHE A 167 -27.57 -22.15 4.47
N ILE A 168 -27.33 -23.46 4.49
CA ILE A 168 -26.08 -24.12 4.15
C ILE A 168 -25.96 -24.10 2.63
N PHE A 169 -24.78 -23.81 2.10
CA PHE A 169 -24.40 -24.31 0.78
C PHE A 169 -22.98 -24.86 0.81
N LEU A 170 -22.86 -25.98 0.10
CA LEU A 170 -21.68 -26.79 -0.21
C LEU A 170 -20.51 -26.00 -0.80
#